data_AF-A0A952RD10-F1
#
_entry.id   AF-A0A952RD10-F1
#
_cell.length_a   1.000
_cell.length_b   1.000
_cell.length_c   1.000
_cell.angle_alpha   90.00
_cell.angle_beta   90.00
_cell.angle_gamma   90.00
#
_symmetry.space_group_name_H-M   'P 1'
#
loop_
_entity.id
_entity.type
_entity.pdbx_description
1 polymer ?
#
loop_
_entity_poly.entity_id
_entity_poly.type
_entity_poly.pdbx_seq_one_letter_code
_entity_poly.pdbx_strand_id
1 'polypeptide(L)'
;MQVVLRKLGRGSRAVTGRLVRAPRKGSVVVIEFSDGMHEYVTTPVKRVLRLAPKDVFYIETVNSRYRLEVQQPGEALEDASSG
;
A
#
# COMPACT_ATOMS: atom_id res chain seq x y z
N MET A 1 1.63 -10.48 4.45
CA MET A 1 0.40 -9.82 3.99
C MET A 1 0.76 -9.03 2.75
N GLN A 2 0.30 -9.50 1.59
CA GLN A 2 0.65 -8.87 0.32
C GLN A 2 -0.23 -7.64 0.11
N VAL A 3 0.36 -6.56 -0.38
CA VAL A 3 -0.34 -5.29 -0.54
C VAL A 3 0.03 -4.60 -1.85
N VAL A 4 -0.88 -3.74 -2.30
CA VAL A 4 -0.66 -2.76 -3.35
C VAL A 4 -0.90 -1.37 -2.76
N LEU A 5 0.13 -0.52 -2.75
CA LEU A 5 0.06 0.85 -2.32
C LEU A 5 0.10 1.78 -3.53
N ARG A 6 -0.91 2.62 -3.69
CA ARG A 6 -1.00 3.60 -4.76
C ARG A 6 -1.11 5.00 -4.17
N LYS A 7 -0.21 5.89 -4.56
CA LYS A 7 -0.36 7.32 -4.28
C LYS A 7 -1.58 7.86 -5.05
N LEU A 8 -2.43 8.61 -4.38
CA LEU A 8 -3.58 9.25 -5.00
C LEU A 8 -3.12 10.48 -5.78
N GLY A 9 -3.52 10.56 -7.05
CA GLY A 9 -3.11 11.61 -7.99
C GLY A 9 -2.88 11.05 -9.40
N ARG A 10 -2.78 11.93 -10.41
CA ARG A 10 -2.53 11.51 -11.80
C ARG A 10 -1.13 10.92 -11.96
N GLY A 11 -0.99 9.89 -12.79
CA GLY A 11 0.29 9.28 -13.18
C GLY A 11 1.06 8.55 -12.09
N SER A 12 0.44 8.27 -10.94
CA SER A 12 1.14 7.66 -9.79
C SER A 12 1.28 6.14 -9.93
N ARG A 13 2.53 5.64 -9.88
CA ARG A 13 2.86 4.21 -9.90
C ARG A 13 2.39 3.52 -8.62
N ALA A 14 2.01 2.26 -8.74
CA ALA A 14 1.73 1.38 -7.61
C ALA A 14 3.00 0.68 -7.11
N VAL A 15 3.08 0.52 -5.80
CA VAL A 15 4.11 -0.24 -5.09
C VAL A 15 3.47 -1.52 -4.60
N THR A 16 4.01 -2.66 -5.02
CA THR A 16 3.50 -3.98 -4.64
C THR A 16 4.55 -4.70 -3.81
N GLY A 17 4.14 -5.34 -2.72
CA GLY A 17 5.06 -6.08 -1.87
C GLY A 17 4.44 -6.54 -0.57
N ARG A 18 5.28 -7.00 0.34
CA ARG A 18 4.86 -7.46 1.66
C ARG A 18 4.79 -6.28 2.62
N LEU A 19 3.62 -6.07 3.22
CA LEU A 19 3.48 -5.12 4.30
C LEU A 19 4.22 -5.62 5.54
N VAL A 20 5.20 -4.85 6.01
CA VAL A 20 6.02 -5.21 7.18
C VAL A 20 5.22 -5.06 8.48
N ARG A 21 4.42 -3.99 8.58
CA ARG A 21 3.57 -3.71 9.75
C ARG A 21 2.32 -2.92 9.37
N ALA A 22 1.27 -3.07 10.16
CA ALA A 22 0.03 -2.31 9.98
C ALA A 22 0.29 -0.78 10.03
N PRO A 23 -0.32 0.04 9.16
CA PRO A 23 -0.19 1.49 9.20
C PRO A 23 -0.76 2.06 10.50
N ARG A 24 0.00 2.96 11.14
CA ARG A 24 -0.38 3.62 12.40
C ARG A 24 -0.01 5.09 12.35
N LYS A 25 -0.85 5.96 12.95
CA LYS A 25 -0.58 7.39 13.09
C LYS A 25 0.77 7.60 13.78
N GLY A 26 1.59 8.51 13.27
CA GLY A 26 2.95 8.81 13.75
C GLY A 26 4.05 7.88 13.22
N SER A 27 3.69 6.72 12.64
CA SER A 27 4.64 5.79 12.01
C SER A 27 4.70 6.00 10.48
N VAL A 28 5.74 5.46 9.85
CA VAL A 28 5.79 5.25 8.39
C VAL A 28 5.08 3.95 7.98
N VAL A 29 4.72 3.85 6.71
CA VAL A 29 4.36 2.58 6.03
C VAL A 29 5.63 2.00 5.42
N VAL A 30 5.87 0.72 5.64
CA VAL A 30 7.01 -0.01 5.09
C VAL A 30 6.50 -1.20 4.28
N ILE A 31 6.91 -1.26 3.01
CA ILE A 31 6.62 -2.36 2.09
C ILE A 31 7.94 -2.94 1.63
N GLU A 32 8.15 -4.22 1.93
CA GLU A 32 9.29 -5.00 1.47
C GLU A 32 8.99 -5.54 0.07
N PHE A 33 9.91 -5.33 -0.88
CA PHE A 33 9.77 -5.86 -2.23
C PHE A 33 10.07 -7.36 -2.28
N SER A 34 9.62 -8.01 -3.35
CA SER A 34 9.82 -9.46 -3.54
C SER A 34 11.29 -9.86 -3.71
N ASP A 35 12.18 -8.91 -4.01
CA ASP A 35 13.62 -9.14 -4.10
C ASP A 35 14.28 -9.28 -2.71
N GLY A 36 13.58 -8.91 -1.64
CA GLY A 36 14.11 -8.92 -0.27
C GLY A 36 15.24 -7.92 -0.02
N MET A 37 15.58 -7.07 -0.99
CA MET A 37 16.70 -6.14 -0.91
C MET A 37 16.25 -4.69 -0.78
N HIS A 38 15.06 -4.37 -1.29
CA HIS A 38 14.55 -3.01 -1.28
C HIS A 38 13.30 -2.86 -0.41
N GLU A 39 13.16 -1.66 0.16
CA GLU A 39 11.96 -1.25 0.89
C GLU A 39 11.40 0.05 0.33
N TYR A 40 10.08 0.15 0.29
CA TYR A 40 9.38 1.40 0.11
C TYR A 40 8.93 1.95 1.46
N VAL A 41 9.35 3.18 1.77
CA VAL A 41 9.06 3.86 3.04
C VAL A 41 8.36 5.19 2.79
N THR A 42 7.22 5.42 3.44
CA THR A 42 6.50 6.70 3.36
C THR A 42 7.03 7.72 4.36
N THR A 43 6.59 8.98 4.25
CA THR A 43 6.64 9.91 5.40
C THR A 43 5.67 9.46 6.51
N PRO A 44 5.82 9.99 7.75
CA PRO A 44 4.93 9.64 8.85
C PRO A 44 3.45 9.86 8.53
N VAL A 45 2.65 8.89 8.95
CA VAL A 45 1.21 8.83 8.76
C VAL A 45 0.53 9.81 9.71
N LYS A 46 -0.32 10.68 9.17
CA LYS A 46 -1.21 11.57 9.91
C LYS A 46 -2.53 10.89 10.30
N ARG A 47 -3.10 10.10 9.38
CA ARG A 47 -4.41 9.46 9.54
C ARG A 47 -4.52 8.18 8.73
N VAL A 48 -5.24 7.20 9.28
CA VAL A 48 -5.60 5.94 8.62
C VAL A 48 -7.12 5.82 8.65
N LEU A 49 -7.73 5.52 7.51
CA LEU A 49 -9.15 5.21 7.38
C LEU A 49 -9.27 3.81 6.76
N ARG A 50 -10.11 2.94 7.33
CA ARG A 50 -10.40 1.61 6.79
C ARG A 50 -11.80 1.61 6.20
N LEU A 51 -11.96 1.07 4.99
CA LEU A 51 -13.27 0.76 4.44
C LEU A 51 -13.71 -0.60 4.96
N ALA A 52 -14.60 -0.67 5.94
CA ALA A 52 -14.92 -1.91 6.67
C ALA A 52 -15.22 -3.18 5.83
N PRO A 53 -15.89 -3.14 4.66
CA PRO A 53 -16.18 -4.35 3.89
C PRO A 53 -15.07 -4.78 2.94
N LYS A 54 -13.99 -4.00 2.80
CA LYS A 54 -12.87 -4.28 1.89
C LYS A 54 -11.58 -4.16 2.69
N ASP A 55 -10.57 -5.00 2.47
CA ASP A 55 -9.27 -4.78 3.12
C ASP A 55 -8.48 -3.64 2.42
N VAL A 56 -9.12 -2.47 2.38
CA VAL A 56 -8.66 -1.24 1.75
C VAL A 56 -8.53 -0.15 2.80
N PHE A 57 -7.35 0.47 2.83
CA PHE A 57 -7.00 1.54 3.75
C PHE A 57 -6.65 2.79 2.97
N TYR A 58 -7.18 3.93 3.40
CA TYR A 58 -6.70 5.24 2.96
C TYR A 58 -5.74 5.80 3.99
N ILE A 59 -4.55 6.13 3.53
CA ILE A 59 -3.44 6.58 4.37
C ILE A 59 -3.11 8.00 3.97
N GLU A 60 -3.24 8.92 4.92
CA GLU A 60 -2.82 10.30 4.77
C GLU A 60 -1.51 10.50 5.51
N THR A 61 -0.49 10.96 4.78
CA THR A 61 0.81 11.36 5.32
C THR A 61 0.93 12.87 5.30
N VAL A 62 2.09 13.42 5.68
CA VAL A 62 2.30 14.87 5.68
C VAL A 62 2.11 15.47 4.28
N ASN A 63 2.61 14.79 3.25
CA ASN A 63 2.78 15.36 1.91
C ASN A 63 1.94 14.65 0.84
N SER A 64 1.28 13.54 1.18
CA SER A 64 0.65 12.67 0.19
C SER A 64 -0.46 11.82 0.80
N ARG A 65 -1.38 11.38 -0.05
CA ARG A 65 -2.45 10.44 0.28
C ARG A 65 -2.28 9.17 -0.54
N TYR A 66 -2.63 8.05 0.05
CA TYR A 66 -2.46 6.74 -0.55
C TYR A 66 -3.70 5.87 -0.35
N ARG A 67 -3.92 4.95 -1.28
CA ARG A 67 -4.81 3.79 -1.14
C ARG A 67 -3.92 2.56 -1.01
N LEU A 68 -4.07 1.84 0.09
CA LEU A 68 -3.42 0.57 0.37
C LEU A 68 -4.47 -0.53 0.25
N GLU A 69 -4.27 -1.46 -0.68
CA GLU A 69 -5.11 -2.64 -0.86
C GLU A 69 -4.37 -3.85 -0.32
N VAL A 70 -5.04 -4.66 0.48
CA VAL A 70 -4.53 -5.95 0.94
C VAL A 70 -5.05 -7.02 0.00
N GLN A 71 -4.16 -7.83 -0.54
CA GLN A 71 -4.54 -8.98 -1.36
C GLN A 71 -4.90 -10.14 -0.45
N GLN A 72 -6.07 -10.76 -0.68
CA GLN A 72 -6.46 -11.97 0.03
C GLN A 72 -5.64 -13.16 -0.49
N PRO A 73 -5.26 -14.13 0.38
CA PRO A 73 -4.61 -15.35 -0.08
C PRO A 73 -5.57 -16.12 -1.00
N GLY A 74 -5.31 -16.11 -2.32
CA GLY A 74 -6.16 -16.75 -3.33
C GLY A 74 -6.54 -15.85 -4.52
N GLU A 75 -6.47 -14.53 -4.37
CA GLU A 75 -6.54 -13.58 -5.50
C GLU A 75 -5.13 -13.41 -6.09
N ALA A 76 -4.63 -14.47 -6.75
CA ALA A 76 -3.46 -14.34 -7.61
C ALA A 76 -3.80 -13.41 -8.78
N LEU A 77 -2.87 -12.52 -9.11
CA LEU A 77 -3.00 -11.42 -10.08
C LEU A 77 -3.54 -11.90 -11.46
N GLU A 78 -4.82 -11.64 -11.74
CA GLU A 78 -5.30 -11.41 -13.10
C GLU A 78 -5.32 -9.90 -13.34
N ASP A 79 -4.17 -9.33 -13.72
CA ASP A 79 -4.11 -8.23 -14.68
C ASP A 79 -2.64 -7.84 -14.91
N ALA A 80 -1.98 -8.68 -15.69
CA ALA A 80 -0.78 -8.31 -16.43
C ALA A 80 -0.98 -8.69 -17.90
N SER A 81 -2.08 -8.24 -18.51
CA SER A 81 -2.20 -8.22 -19.96
C SER A 81 -3.20 -7.14 -20.40
N SER A 82 -2.67 -5.97 -20.70
CA SER A 82 -3.28 -5.05 -21.66
C SER A 82 -2.17 -4.66 -22.62
N GLY A 83 -1.95 -5.55 -23.60
CA GLY A 83 -1.34 -5.23 -24.88
C GLY A 83 -2.43 -4.97 -25.91
#